data_AF-A0A962V1G4-F1
#
_entry.id   AF-A0A962V1G4-F1
#
_cell.length_a   1.000
_cell.length_b   1.000
_cell.length_c   1.000
_cell.angle_alpha   90.00
_cell.angle_beta   90.00
_cell.angle_gamma   90.00
#
_symmetry.space_group_name_H-M   'P 1'
#
loop_
_entity.id
_entity.type
_entity.pdbx_description
1 polymer ?
#
loop_
_entity_poly.entity_id
_entity_poly.type
_entity_poly.pdbx_seq_one_letter_code
_entity_poly.pdbx_strand_id
1 'polypeptide(L)' 'MANLITGLIGIVLAVVFLGTYAITLNELPLWLIIVGVLLLAVADFVLSLRADKQEH' A
#
# COMPACT_ATOMS: atom_id res chain seq x y z
N MET A 1 -12.19 -13.15 4.46
CA MET A 1 -11.45 -12.64 5.65
C MET A 1 -9.95 -12.81 5.52
N ALA A 2 -9.43 -13.99 5.15
CA ALA A 2 -7.99 -14.20 4.92
C ALA A 2 -7.41 -13.18 3.92
N ASN A 3 -8.06 -13.00 2.76
CA ASN A 3 -7.62 -12.05 1.71
C ASN A 3 -7.45 -10.60 2.23
N LEU A 4 -8.36 -10.16 3.09
CA LEU A 4 -8.32 -8.81 3.70
C LEU A 4 -7.13 -8.67 4.66
N ILE A 5 -6.87 -9.68 5.48
CA ILE A 5 -5.77 -9.70 6.44
C ILE A 5 -4.43 -9.75 5.69
N THR A 6 -4.29 -10.62 4.69
CA THR A 6 -3.06 -10.74 3.90
C THR A 6 -2.76 -9.45 3.14
N GLY A 7 -3.77 -8.81 2.54
CA GLY A 7 -3.61 -7.52 1.88
C GLY A 7 -3.21 -6.39 2.82
N LEU A 8 -3.81 -6.33 4.03
CA LEU A 8 -3.43 -5.36 5.05
C LEU A 8 -1.97 -5.55 5.51
N ILE A 9 -1.54 -6.79 5.73
CA ILE A 9 -0.16 -7.11 6.09
C ILE A 9 0.80 -6.69 4.96
N GLY A 10 0.43 -6.93 3.70
CA GLY A 10 1.21 -6.51 2.54
C GLY A 10 1.41 -4.99 2.50
N ILE A 11 0.35 -4.21 2.73
CA ILE A 11 0.43 -2.74 2.77
C ILE A 11 1.32 -2.29 3.93
N VAL A 12 1.16 -2.84 5.13
CA VAL A 12 1.98 -2.48 6.29
C VAL A 12 3.46 -2.76 6.03
N LEU A 13 3.79 -3.92 5.47
CA LEU A 13 5.18 -4.27 5.10
C LEU A 13 5.74 -3.31 4.05
N ALA A 14 4.95 -2.96 3.03
CA ALA A 14 5.37 -2.01 2.00
C ALA A 14 5.66 -0.62 2.61
N VAL A 15 4.80 -0.13 3.51
CA VAL A 15 5.00 1.15 4.20
C VAL A 15 6.27 1.13 5.05
N VAL A 16 6.50 0.08 5.83
CA VAL A 16 7.69 -0.03 6.68
C VAL A 16 8.97 -0.10 5.85
N PHE A 17 8.97 -0.92 4.80
CA PHE A 17 10.12 -1.08 3.92
C PHE A 17 10.45 0.22 3.17
N LEU A 18 9.46 0.76 2.44
CA LEU A 18 9.65 1.97 1.65
C LEU A 18 9.92 3.18 2.54
N GLY A 19 9.25 3.29 3.69
CA GLY A 19 9.47 4.36 4.66
C GLY A 19 10.89 4.33 5.23
N THR A 20 11.38 3.16 5.64
CA THR A 20 12.76 3.01 6.14
C THR A 20 13.78 3.38 5.06
N TYR A 21 13.54 2.94 3.82
CA TYR A 21 14.38 3.27 2.68
C TYR A 21 14.37 4.77 2.36
N ALA A 22 13.20 5.41 2.37
CA ALA A 22 13.06 6.85 2.16
C ALA A 22 13.74 7.69 3.24
N ILE A 23 13.66 7.27 4.50
CA ILE A 23 14.35 7.93 5.61
C ILE A 23 15.87 7.81 5.44
N THR A 24 16.35 6.64 4.99
CA THR A 24 17.79 6.38 4.84
C THR A 24 18.40 7.21 3.72
N LEU A 25 17.71 7.35 2.57
CA LEU A 25 18.19 8.15 1.45
C LEU A 25 17.91 9.65 1.61
N ASN A 26 16.84 10.00 2.33
CA ASN A 26 16.42 11.37 2.62
C ASN A 26 16.24 12.25 1.36
N GLU A 27 15.79 11.64 0.26
CA GLU A 27 15.54 12.33 -1.01
C GLU A 27 14.06 12.74 -1.12
N LEU A 28 13.80 14.04 -1.26
CA LEU A 28 12.47 14.61 -1.55
C LEU A 28 11.73 13.94 -2.74
N PRO A 29 12.36 13.72 -3.91
CA PRO A 29 11.67 13.08 -5.04
C PRO A 29 11.23 11.64 -4.74
N LEU A 30 12.04 10.89 -3.97
CA LEU A 30 11.70 9.53 -3.57
C LEU A 30 10.46 9.49 -2.66
N TRP A 31 10.37 10.42 -1.71
CA TRP A 31 9.20 10.56 -0.83
C TRP A 31 7.91 10.81 -1.63
N LEU A 32 7.97 11.68 -2.64
CA LEU A 32 6.83 11.99 -3.51
C LEU A 32 6.31 10.73 -4.24
N ILE A 33 7.24 9.93 -4.78
CA ILE A 33 6.90 8.68 -5.47
C ILE A 33 6.29 7.68 -4.49
N ILE A 34 6.90 7.49 -3.31
CA ILE A 34 6.41 6.53 -2.30
C ILE A 34 4.99 6.87 -1.85
N VAL A 35 4.71 8.15 -1.58
CA VAL A 35 3.37 8.59 -1.19
C VAL A 35 2.36 8.34 -2.31
N GLY A 36 2.72 8.65 -3.57
CA GLY A 36 1.86 8.39 -4.72
C GLY A 36 1.55 6.91 -4.92
N VAL A 37 2.57 6.05 -4.83
CA VAL A 37 2.42 4.60 -4.98
C VAL A 37 1.63 3.99 -3.84
N LEU A 38 1.85 4.42 -2.60
CA LEU A 38 1.08 3.93 -1.44
C LEU A 38 -0.41 4.29 -1.56
N LEU A 39 -0.73 5.50 -2.01
CA LEU A 39 -2.12 5.90 -2.25
C LEU A 39 -2.79 5.05 -3.33
N LEU A 40 -2.08 4.79 -4.44
CA LEU A 40 -2.58 3.91 -5.49
C LEU A 40 -2.78 2.48 -4.99
N ALA A 41 -1.81 1.93 -4.25
CA ALA A 41 -1.90 0.58 -3.69
C ALA A 41 -3.10 0.43 -2.73
N VAL A 42 -3.37 1.44 -1.89
CA VAL A 42 -4.54 1.45 -1.02
C VAL A 42 -5.83 1.56 -1.84
N ALA A 43 -5.87 2.41 -2.87
CA ALA A 43 -7.04 2.55 -3.72
C ALA A 43 -7.38 1.25 -4.47
N ASP A 44 -6.38 0.59 -5.07
CA ASP A 44 -6.52 -0.70 -5.76
C ASP A 44 -6.99 -1.79 -4.79
N PHE A 45 -6.44 -1.81 -3.58
CA PHE A 45 -6.87 -2.76 -2.56
C PHE A 45 -8.34 -2.54 -2.15
N VAL A 46 -8.74 -1.28 -1.93
CA VAL A 46 -10.14 -0.95 -1.60
C VAL A 46 -11.09 -1.30 -2.76
N LEU A 47 -10.69 -1.02 -4.01
CA LEU A 47 -11.46 -1.40 -5.20
C LEU A 47 -11.60 -2.92 -5.31
N SER A 48 -10.51 -3.66 -5.12
CA SER A 48 -10.51 -5.12 -5.12
C SER A 48 -11.45 -5.69 -4.05
N LEU A 49 -11.41 -5.16 -2.82
CA LEU A 49 -12.32 -5.57 -1.75
C LEU A 49 -13.80 -5.26 -2.06
N ARG A 50 -14.07 -4.15 -2.75
CA ARG A 50 -15.43 -3.78 -3.16
C ARG A 50 -15.93 -4.67 -4.29
N ALA A 51 -15.07 -5.04 -5.23
CA ALA A 51 -15.40 -5.98 -6.31
C ALA A 51 -15.71 -7.38 -5.76
N ASP A 52 -14.87 -7.88 -4.84
CA ASP A 52 -15.07 -9.17 -4.15
C ASP A 52 -16.39 -9.21 -3.35
N LYS A 53 -16.83 -8.05 -2.83
CA LYS A 53 -18.11 -7.89 -2.13
C LYS A 53 -19.34 -7.81 -3.07
N GLN A 54 -19.15 -7.54 -4.36
CA GLN A 54 -20.26 -7.49 -5.34
C GLN A 54 -20.51 -8.84 -6.03
N GLU A 55 -19.53 -9.74 -6.03
CA GLU A 55 -19.67 -11.12 -6.54
C GLU A 55 -20.28 -12.11 -5.53
N HIS A 56 -20.51 -11.68 -4.28
CA HIS A 56 -21.13 -12.47 -3.21
C HIS A 56 -22.41 -11.82 -2.70
#